data_AF-L8LQR8-F1
#
_entry.id   AF-L8LQR8-F1
#
_cell.length_a   1.000
_cell.length_b   1.000
_cell.length_c   1.000
_cell.angle_alpha   90.00
_cell.angle_beta   90.00
_cell.angle_gamma   90.00
#
_symmetry.space_group_name_H-M   'P 1'
#
loop_
_entity.id
_entity.type
_entity.pdbx_description
1 polymer ?
#
loop_
_entity_poly.entity_id
_entity_poly.type
_entity_poly.pdbx_seq_one_letter_code
_entity_poly.pdbx_strand_id
1 'polypeptide(L)'
;MAKRHPNKDIRAALEYAVRRGWRLEKAGSHAWGKMYCPYNDSECRCGEFCIVSIWSTPKNPTNHAKQIRRVVDKCIYQEDK
;
A
#
# COMPACT_ATOMS: atom_id res chain seq x y z
N MET A 1 13.29 14.03 -7.37
CA MET A 1 12.37 13.99 -6.21
C MET A 1 11.11 13.23 -6.58
N ALA A 2 10.80 12.11 -5.92
CA ALA A 2 9.61 11.34 -6.25
C ALA A 2 8.35 12.22 -6.04
N LYS A 3 7.63 12.54 -7.14
CA LYS A 3 6.31 13.18 -7.06
C LYS A 3 5.46 12.45 -6.01
N ARG A 4 5.13 13.16 -4.93
CA ARG A 4 4.20 12.70 -3.89
C ARG A 4 2.84 12.43 -4.54
N HIS A 5 2.10 11.45 -4.05
CA HIS A 5 0.73 11.25 -4.50
C HIS A 5 -0.09 12.53 -4.24
N PRO A 6 -0.87 13.04 -5.21
CA PRO A 6 -1.57 14.33 -5.07
C PRO A 6 -2.61 14.32 -3.94
N ASN A 7 -3.21 13.17 -3.68
CA ASN A 7 -4.17 13.01 -2.58
C ASN A 7 -3.50 12.76 -1.23
N LYS A 8 -3.87 13.57 -0.22
CA LYS A 8 -3.35 13.52 1.15
C LYS A 8 -3.68 12.22 1.91
N ASP A 9 -4.87 11.65 1.71
CA ASP A 9 -5.30 10.44 2.43
C ASP A 9 -4.49 9.22 1.96
N ILE A 10 -4.28 9.13 0.64
CA ILE A 10 -3.44 8.08 0.06
C ILE A 10 -2.01 8.23 0.57
N ARG A 11 -1.45 9.45 0.59
CA ARG A 11 -0.12 9.68 1.17
C ARG A 11 -0.03 9.22 2.63
N ALA A 12 -1.01 9.56 3.47
CA ALA A 12 -1.02 9.13 4.87
C ALA A 12 -1.10 7.60 5.00
N ALA A 13 -1.87 6.93 4.12
CA ALA A 13 -1.94 5.48 4.08
C ALA A 13 -0.60 4.84 3.63
N LEU A 14 0.10 5.44 2.67
CA LEU A 14 1.41 5.00 2.21
C LEU A 14 2.50 5.18 3.28
N GLU A 15 2.51 6.32 3.97
CA GLU A 15 3.41 6.56 5.11
C GLU A 15 3.15 5.55 6.23
N TYR A 16 1.89 5.23 6.51
CA TYR A 16 1.52 4.17 7.45
C TYR A 16 2.02 2.80 7.01
N ALA A 17 1.91 2.46 5.72
CA ALA A 17 2.43 1.21 5.16
C ALA A 17 3.95 1.09 5.35
N VAL A 18 4.71 2.14 5.01
CA VAL A 18 6.17 2.15 5.15
C VAL A 18 6.59 2.00 6.61
N ARG A 19 5.91 2.67 7.55
CA ARG A 19 6.17 2.50 8.99
C ARG A 19 5.96 1.07 9.48
N ARG A 20 5.08 0.31 8.81
CA ARG A 20 4.81 -1.11 9.07
C ARG A 20 5.68 -2.05 8.23
N GLY A 21 6.76 -1.54 7.64
CA GLY A 21 7.73 -2.33 6.87
C GLY A 21 7.34 -2.62 5.43
N TRP A 22 6.22 -2.09 4.91
CA TRP A 22 5.84 -2.31 3.52
C TRP A 22 6.75 -1.54 2.56
N ARG A 23 7.11 -2.18 1.46
CA ARG A 23 7.97 -1.59 0.42
C ARG A 23 7.12 -0.91 -0.63
N LEU A 24 7.45 0.33 -1.01
CA LEU A 24 6.78 1.06 -2.08
C LEU A 24 7.67 1.13 -3.31
N GLU A 25 7.14 0.74 -4.46
CA GLU A 25 7.77 0.98 -5.76
C GLU A 25 6.88 1.86 -6.64
N LYS A 26 7.50 2.62 -7.52
CA LYS A 26 6.80 3.50 -8.44
C LYS A 26 6.42 2.75 -9.71
N ALA A 27 5.24 3.06 -10.26
CA ALA A 27 4.77 2.56 -11.55
C ALA A 27 4.55 3.74 -12.51
N GLY A 28 4.71 3.49 -13.82
CA GLY A 28 4.97 4.54 -14.81
C GLY A 28 3.81 5.00 -15.70
N SER A 29 2.62 4.40 -15.62
CA SER A 29 1.52 4.72 -16.58
C SER A 29 0.16 4.93 -15.90
N HIS A 30 -0.55 3.86 -15.55
CA HIS A 30 -1.91 3.97 -14.97
C HIS A 30 -1.93 3.90 -13.43
N ALA A 31 -0.93 3.24 -12.86
CA ALA A 31 -0.70 3.19 -11.42
C ALA A 31 0.37 4.22 -11.04
N TRP A 32 0.16 4.92 -9.93
CA TRP A 32 1.18 5.77 -9.31
C TRP A 32 2.33 4.93 -8.74
N GLY A 33 1.99 3.75 -8.22
CA GLY A 33 2.95 2.85 -7.60
C GLY A 33 2.34 1.50 -7.26
N LYS A 34 3.16 0.64 -6.68
CA LYS A 34 2.78 -0.62 -6.07
C LYS A 34 3.39 -0.67 -4.67
N MET A 35 2.70 -1.29 -3.73
CA MET A 35 3.27 -1.65 -2.43
C MET A 35 3.36 -3.15 -2.29
N TYR A 36 4.42 -3.63 -1.65
CA TYR A 36 4.75 -5.04 -1.48
C TYR A 36 4.84 -5.36 0.00
N CYS A 37 4.27 -6.51 0.38
CA CYS A 37 4.42 -7.05 1.71
C CYS A 37 5.90 -7.37 1.99
N PRO A 38 6.40 -7.04 3.20
CA PRO A 38 7.80 -7.29 3.55
C PRO A 38 8.16 -8.78 3.58
N TYR A 39 7.22 -9.64 3.94
CA TYR A 39 7.46 -11.07 4.16
C TYR A 39 7.08 -11.93 2.97
N ASN A 40 6.19 -11.43 2.10
CA ASN A 40 5.67 -12.14 0.92
C ASN A 40 5.31 -13.62 1.20
N ASP A 41 4.74 -13.87 2.37
CA ASP A 41 4.38 -15.21 2.82
C ASP A 41 3.03 -15.64 2.23
N SER A 42 2.90 -16.94 1.94
CA SER A 42 1.65 -17.52 1.45
C SER A 42 0.54 -17.50 2.51
N GLU A 43 0.86 -17.57 3.79
CA GLU A 43 -0.15 -17.45 4.84
C GLU A 43 -0.65 -16.01 5.03
N CYS A 44 0.08 -15.02 4.46
CA CYS A 44 -0.31 -13.63 4.55
C CYS A 44 -1.45 -13.30 3.57
N ARG A 45 -2.66 -13.11 4.11
CA ARG A 45 -3.87 -12.59 3.47
C ARG A 45 -4.47 -13.46 2.36
N CYS A 46 -3.67 -13.97 1.42
CA CYS A 46 -4.13 -14.61 0.17
C CYS A 46 -3.16 -15.61 -0.51
N GLY A 47 -2.16 -16.22 0.12
CA GLY A 47 -1.47 -17.36 -0.51
C GLY A 47 -0.30 -17.02 -1.42
N GLU A 48 -0.37 -15.94 -2.19
CA GLU A 48 0.47 -15.88 -3.40
C GLU A 48 1.05 -14.51 -3.74
N PHE A 49 0.33 -13.39 -3.52
CA PHE A 49 0.84 -12.06 -3.89
C PHE A 49 0.25 -10.95 -3.01
N CYS A 50 0.89 -10.61 -1.88
CA CYS A 50 0.53 -9.41 -1.11
C CYS A 50 1.09 -8.14 -1.77
N ILE A 51 0.61 -7.84 -2.97
CA ILE A 51 0.95 -6.64 -3.74
C ILE A 51 -0.31 -5.79 -3.89
N VAL A 52 -0.18 -4.48 -3.68
CA VAL A 52 -1.29 -3.54 -3.91
C VAL A 52 -0.87 -2.45 -4.88
N SER A 53 -1.60 -2.36 -5.99
CA SER A 53 -1.48 -1.28 -6.95
C SER A 53 -2.13 0.00 -6.39
N ILE A 54 -1.38 1.09 -6.44
CA ILE A 54 -1.79 2.43 -6.02
C ILE A 54 -2.14 3.23 -7.28
N TRP A 55 -3.38 3.66 -7.41
CA TRP A 55 -3.84 4.37 -8.59
C TRP A 55 -3.53 5.87 -8.52
N SER A 56 -3.12 6.47 -9.64
CA SER A 56 -2.86 7.93 -9.70
C SER A 56 -4.15 8.76 -9.60
N THR A 57 -5.23 8.27 -10.21
CA THR A 57 -6.53 8.95 -10.28
C THR A 57 -7.68 8.01 -9.88
N PRO A 58 -7.76 7.59 -8.60
CA PRO A 58 -8.86 6.74 -8.15
C PRO A 58 -10.17 7.52 -8.11
N LYS A 59 -11.28 6.88 -8.52
CA LYS A 59 -12.63 7.45 -8.47
C LYS A 59 -13.01 7.93 -7.06
N ASN A 60 -12.54 7.24 -6.03
CA ASN A 60 -12.69 7.66 -4.63
C ASN A 60 -11.35 7.49 -3.88
N PRO A 61 -10.56 8.57 -3.73
CA PRO A 61 -9.25 8.51 -3.10
C PRO A 61 -9.29 8.08 -1.63
N THR A 62 -10.29 8.51 -0.87
CA THR A 62 -10.42 8.19 0.56
C THR A 62 -10.72 6.71 0.76
N ASN A 63 -11.58 6.11 -0.07
CA ASN A 63 -11.83 4.67 -0.03
C ASN A 63 -10.59 3.87 -0.44
N HIS A 64 -9.84 4.35 -1.45
CA HIS A 64 -8.58 3.71 -1.83
C HIS A 64 -7.54 3.78 -0.71
N ALA A 65 -7.43 4.91 -0.01
CA ALA A 65 -6.59 5.04 1.18
C ALA A 65 -7.00 4.08 2.30
N LYS A 66 -8.31 3.97 2.59
CA LYS A 66 -8.84 2.99 3.56
C LYS A 66 -8.53 1.56 3.16
N GLN A 67 -8.60 1.24 1.86
CA GLN A 67 -8.21 -0.07 1.33
C GLN A 67 -6.73 -0.36 1.58
N ILE A 68 -5.84 0.60 1.31
CA ILE A 68 -4.40 0.48 1.59
C ILE A 68 -4.16 0.23 3.07
N ARG A 69 -4.77 1.02 3.97
CA ARG A 69 -4.62 0.84 5.43
C ARG A 69 -5.12 -0.52 5.89
N ARG A 70 -6.33 -0.93 5.46
CA ARG A 70 -6.86 -2.27 5.70
C ARG A 70 -5.95 -3.35 5.13
N VAL A 71 -5.19 -3.05 4.09
CA VAL A 71 -4.21 -4.01 3.58
C VAL A 71 -3.10 -4.23 4.57
N VAL A 72 -2.50 -3.14 4.99
CA VAL A 72 -1.44 -3.14 5.99
C VAL A 72 -1.93 -3.79 7.28
N ASP A 73 -3.06 -3.36 7.84
CA ASP A 73 -3.62 -3.82 9.13
C ASP A 73 -3.96 -5.32 9.16
N LYS A 74 -4.34 -5.91 8.02
CA LYS A 74 -4.64 -7.34 7.91
C LYS A 74 -3.42 -8.21 7.60
N CYS A 75 -2.22 -7.64 7.61
CA CYS A 75 -0.98 -8.41 7.46
C CYS A 75 -0.71 -9.18 8.76
N ILE A 76 -0.47 -10.48 8.67
CA ILE A 76 -0.20 -11.32 9.85
C ILE A 76 1.13 -11.00 10.55
N TYR A 77 2.05 -10.35 9.83
CA TYR A 77 3.34 -9.87 10.35
C TYR A 77 3.31 -8.41 10.78
N GLN A 78 2.14 -7.88 11.14
CA GLN A 78 2.12 -6.62 11.88
C GLN A 78 2.89 -6.86 13.18
N GLU A 79 4.10 -6.32 13.30
CA GLU A 79 4.73 -6.21 14.61
C GLU A 79 3.86 -5.26 15.44
N ASP A 80 3.12 -5.87 16.37
CA ASP A 80 2.50 -5.24 17.52
C ASP A 80 3.66 -4.89 18.46
N LYS A 81 4.12 -3.63 18.41
CA LYS A 81 5.06 -3.12 19.40
C LYS A 81 4.74 -1.69 19.77
#